data_AF-A0A9Q0CUL7-F1
#
_entry.id   AF-A0A9Q0CUL7-F1
#
_cell.length_a   1.000
_cell.length_b   1.000
_cell.length_c   1.000
_cell.angle_alpha   90.00
_cell.angle_beta   90.00
_cell.angle_gamma   90.00
#
_symmetry.space_group_name_H-M   'P 1'
#
loop_
_entity.id
_entity.type
_entity.pdbx_description
1 polymer ?
#
loop_
_entity_poly.entity_id
_entity_poly.type
_entity_poly.pdbx_seq_one_letter_code
_entity_poly.pdbx_strand_id
1 'polypeptide(L)'
;MPHSYHLKFDIKIVKPDTLVDQALDENLFIRYHIPTFDDRRILVDTREIQNKKNVSWDEISASFECHANFDQIKQVRKSSHIAFELRSKRRKQAFGGVMARSRVLGRGEISWNDVVGSEGTKLEKWINLREKGLKLDDFKLPNLLVEIEVQVRRDVESNNKKECRFTKTCDCEGCEIDLFQVETVID
;
A
#
# COMPACT_ATOMS: atom_id res chain seq x y z
N MET A 1 30.99 -1.41 5.01
CA MET A 1 29.86 -2.34 5.22
C MET A 1 28.62 -1.68 4.65
N PRO A 2 27.82 -2.34 3.79
CA PRO A 2 26.57 -1.75 3.33
C PRO A 2 25.63 -1.61 4.54
N HIS A 3 25.13 -0.39 4.76
CA HIS A 3 24.15 -0.14 5.81
C HIS A 3 22.86 -0.90 5.48
N SER A 4 22.44 -1.80 6.37
CA SER A 4 21.13 -2.45 6.31
C SER A 4 20.10 -1.60 7.06
N TYR A 5 18.87 -1.63 6.58
CA TYR A 5 17.73 -0.94 7.15
C TYR A 5 16.61 -1.93 7.36
N HIS A 6 15.96 -1.86 8.51
CA HIS A 6 14.70 -2.52 8.80
C HIS A 6 13.55 -1.57 8.50
N LEU A 7 12.60 -2.01 7.68
CA LEU A 7 11.39 -1.28 7.35
C LEU A 7 10.18 -2.04 7.88
N LYS A 8 9.30 -1.34 8.60
CA LYS A 8 7.96 -1.80 8.94
C LYS A 8 6.93 -1.01 8.13
N PHE A 9 5.99 -1.73 7.55
CA PHE A 9 5.00 -1.19 6.62
C PHE A 9 3.60 -1.66 7.00
N ASP A 10 2.76 -0.72 7.43
CA ASP A 10 1.37 -1.00 7.82
C ASP A 10 0.42 -0.35 6.80
N ILE A 11 -0.45 -1.14 6.17
CA ILE A 11 -1.53 -0.64 5.28
C ILE A 11 -2.88 -0.93 5.92
N LYS A 12 -3.71 0.10 6.01
CA LYS A 12 -5.13 0.00 6.32
C LYS A 12 -5.96 0.52 5.15
N ILE A 13 -6.80 -0.34 4.62
CA ILE A 13 -7.85 0.06 3.67
C ILE A 13 -9.07 0.48 4.48
N VAL A 14 -9.37 1.78 4.48
CA VAL A 14 -10.38 2.34 5.38
C VAL A 14 -11.77 2.14 4.80
N LYS A 15 -12.08 2.88 3.73
CA LYS A 15 -13.42 2.86 3.12
C LYS A 15 -13.40 3.39 1.69
N PRO A 16 -14.35 2.94 0.87
CA PRO A 16 -14.73 3.65 -0.35
C PRO A 16 -15.54 4.93 -0.02
N ASP A 17 -15.43 5.97 -0.84
CA ASP A 17 -16.21 7.22 -0.65
C ASP A 17 -17.71 7.04 -0.91
N THR A 18 -18.07 6.25 -1.92
CA THR A 18 -19.46 5.91 -2.25
C THR A 18 -19.49 4.59 -3.02
N LEU A 19 -19.93 3.51 -2.37
CA LEU A 19 -20.38 2.31 -3.07
C LEU A 19 -21.88 2.44 -3.32
N VAL A 20 -22.24 2.81 -4.54
CA VAL A 20 -23.63 2.78 -4.98
C VAL A 20 -23.65 2.15 -6.35
N ASP A 21 -23.96 0.86 -6.36
CA ASP A 21 -24.88 0.36 -7.37
C ASP A 21 -25.45 -1.01 -6.97
N GLN A 22 -26.76 -1.22 -7.11
CA GLN A 22 -27.40 -2.53 -6.94
C GLN A 22 -27.10 -3.47 -8.12
N ALA A 23 -26.47 -2.96 -9.19
CA ALA A 23 -26.16 -3.72 -10.40
C ALA A 23 -25.17 -4.89 -10.19
N LEU A 24 -24.34 -4.85 -9.14
CA LEU A 24 -23.39 -5.91 -8.83
C LEU A 24 -23.81 -6.70 -7.58
N ASP A 25 -24.54 -7.80 -7.79
CA ASP A 25 -24.74 -8.87 -6.79
C ASP A 25 -23.48 -9.75 -6.67
N GLU A 26 -22.34 -9.10 -6.45
CA GLU A 26 -21.03 -9.74 -6.34
C GLU A 26 -20.32 -9.24 -5.08
N ASN A 27 -19.49 -10.09 -4.47
CA ASN A 27 -18.64 -9.67 -3.36
C ASN A 27 -17.51 -8.78 -3.90
N LEU A 28 -17.16 -7.74 -3.17
CA LEU A 28 -16.05 -6.84 -3.49
C LEU A 28 -14.87 -7.11 -2.55
N PHE A 29 -13.65 -6.96 -3.07
CA PHE A 29 -12.43 -6.96 -2.27
C PHE A 29 -11.39 -6.06 -2.95
N ILE A 30 -10.46 -5.52 -2.16
CA ILE A 30 -9.29 -4.83 -2.68
C ILE A 30 -8.14 -5.83 -2.74
N ARG A 31 -7.48 -5.87 -3.89
CA ARG A 31 -6.16 -6.50 -4.03
C ARG A 31 -5.14 -5.39 -4.19
N TYR A 32 -4.08 -5.39 -3.38
CA TYR A 32 -2.99 -4.45 -3.58
C TYR A 32 -1.64 -5.15 -3.76
N HIS A 33 -0.80 -4.48 -4.55
CA HIS A 33 0.49 -4.96 -5.00
C HIS A 33 1.56 -4.05 -4.42
N ILE A 34 2.34 -4.57 -3.49
CA ILE A 34 3.45 -3.88 -2.87
C ILE A 34 4.73 -4.35 -3.58
N PRO A 35 5.39 -3.52 -4.38
CA PRO A 35 6.68 -3.88 -4.95
C PRO A 35 7.72 -3.97 -3.82
N THR A 36 8.56 -4.99 -3.90
CA THR A 36 9.65 -5.24 -2.96
C THR A 36 10.97 -4.73 -3.52
N PHE A 37 12.02 -4.79 -2.71
CA PHE A 37 13.37 -4.30 -2.99
C PHE A 37 14.18 -5.17 -3.98
N ASP A 38 13.57 -6.22 -4.51
CA ASP A 38 14.19 -7.23 -5.37
C ASP A 38 13.31 -7.57 -6.59
N ASP A 39 12.59 -6.58 -7.10
CA ASP A 39 11.67 -6.66 -8.24
C ASP A 39 10.49 -7.63 -8.09
N ARG A 40 10.37 -8.30 -6.95
CA ARG A 40 9.18 -9.08 -6.60
C ARG A 40 8.04 -8.15 -6.16
N ARG A 41 6.86 -8.74 -5.99
CA ARG A 41 5.66 -8.04 -5.52
C ARG A 41 4.94 -8.90 -4.50
N ILE A 42 4.58 -8.30 -3.38
CA ILE A 42 3.66 -8.89 -2.41
C ILE A 42 2.25 -8.57 -2.88
N LEU A 43 1.41 -9.60 -2.99
CA LEU A 43 -0.01 -9.46 -3.29
C LEU A 43 -0.79 -9.67 -2.02
N VAL A 44 -1.69 -8.74 -1.72
CA VAL A 44 -2.55 -8.83 -0.53
C VAL A 44 -3.99 -8.64 -0.94
N ASP A 45 -4.84 -9.56 -0.49
CA ASP A 45 -6.29 -9.46 -0.64
C ASP A 45 -6.90 -9.07 0.71
N THR A 46 -7.75 -8.05 0.71
CA THR A 46 -8.61 -7.76 1.87
C THR A 46 -9.71 -8.80 2.00
N ARG A 47 -10.43 -8.80 3.14
CA ARG A 47 -11.66 -9.59 3.24
C ARG A 47 -12.67 -9.22 2.15
N GLU A 48 -13.45 -10.20 1.73
CA GLU A 48 -14.58 -9.97 0.84
C GLU A 48 -15.69 -9.26 1.61
N ILE A 49 -16.25 -8.20 1.02
CA ILE A 49 -17.42 -7.50 1.52
C ILE A 49 -18.58 -7.64 0.54
N GLN A 50 -19.81 -7.67 1.04
CA GLN A 50 -20.98 -7.62 0.16
C GLN A 50 -21.17 -6.19 -0.34
N ASN A 51 -21.56 -6.03 -1.60
CA ASN A 51 -21.92 -4.74 -2.17
C ASN A 51 -23.27 -4.25 -1.62
N LYS A 52 -23.25 -3.72 -0.39
CA LYS A 52 -24.41 -3.17 0.33
C LYS A 52 -24.09 -1.74 0.76
N LYS A 53 -25.12 -0.99 1.19
CA LYS A 53 -24.93 0.37 1.73
C LYS A 53 -24.09 0.32 3.02
N ASN A 54 -23.22 1.32 3.21
CA ASN A 54 -22.38 1.53 4.42
C ASN A 54 -21.37 0.43 4.73
N VAL A 55 -20.74 -0.16 3.71
CA VAL A 55 -19.75 -1.21 3.94
C VAL A 55 -18.33 -0.65 3.87
N SER A 56 -17.56 -0.91 4.92
CA SER A 56 -16.14 -0.57 5.04
C SER A 56 -15.31 -1.82 5.29
N TRP A 57 -14.04 -1.77 4.88
CA TRP A 57 -13.05 -2.74 5.32
C TRP A 57 -12.60 -2.39 6.74
N ASP A 58 -12.22 -1.13 6.97
CA ASP A 58 -11.85 -0.49 8.25
C ASP A 58 -10.98 -1.35 9.18
N GLU A 59 -10.11 -2.18 8.59
CA GLU A 59 -9.22 -3.09 9.29
C GLU A 59 -7.81 -2.98 8.72
N ILE A 60 -6.79 -3.14 9.58
CA ILE A 60 -5.41 -3.24 9.12
C ILE A 60 -5.36 -4.44 8.19
N SER A 61 -5.08 -4.14 6.93
CA SER A 61 -5.19 -5.11 5.85
C SER A 61 -3.91 -5.94 5.74
N ALA A 62 -2.76 -5.36 6.13
CA ALA A 62 -1.53 -6.09 6.37
C ALA A 62 -0.47 -5.25 7.09
N SER A 63 0.49 -5.96 7.69
CA SER A 63 1.72 -5.45 8.28
C SER A 63 2.88 -6.28 7.75
N PHE A 64 3.94 -5.62 7.26
CA PHE A 64 5.13 -6.27 6.73
C PHE A 64 6.39 -5.70 7.35
N GLU A 65 7.37 -6.56 7.54
CA GLU A 65 8.72 -6.18 7.93
C GLU A 65 9.72 -6.70 6.90
N CYS A 66 10.69 -5.88 6.54
CA CYS A 66 11.73 -6.25 5.58
C CYS A 66 13.04 -5.55 5.85
N HIS A 67 14.12 -6.18 5.39
CA HIS A 67 15.46 -5.60 5.41
C HIS A 67 15.86 -5.18 4.00
N ALA A 68 16.46 -4.00 3.87
CA ALA A 68 16.93 -3.47 2.60
C ALA A 68 18.20 -2.62 2.81
N ASN A 69 19.04 -2.53 1.79
CA ASN A 69 20.12 -1.55 1.76
C ASN A 69 19.63 -0.19 1.22
N PHE A 70 20.46 0.84 1.34
CA PHE A 70 20.15 2.20 0.91
C PHE A 70 19.77 2.29 -0.59
N ASP A 71 20.54 1.62 -1.45
CA ASP A 71 20.34 1.69 -2.91
C ASP A 71 19.00 1.04 -3.31
N GLN A 72 18.65 -0.07 -2.66
CA GLN A 72 17.37 -0.74 -2.83
C GLN A 72 16.19 0.17 -2.44
N ILE A 73 16.27 0.85 -1.30
CA ILE A 73 15.24 1.80 -0.85
C ILE A 73 15.11 2.94 -1.87
N LYS A 74 16.25 3.50 -2.31
CA LYS A 74 16.29 4.59 -3.27
C LYS A 74 15.71 4.19 -4.63
N GLN A 75 15.99 2.97 -5.09
CA GLN A 75 15.45 2.43 -6.34
C GLN A 75 13.93 2.29 -6.27
N VAL A 76 13.41 1.57 -5.26
CA VAL A 76 11.96 1.38 -5.10
C VAL A 76 11.23 2.72 -4.96
N ARG A 77 11.80 3.67 -4.22
CA ARG A 77 11.22 5.01 -4.07
C ARG A 77 11.06 5.75 -5.40
N LYS A 78 12.03 5.62 -6.31
CA LYS A 78 12.05 6.35 -7.59
C LYS A 78 11.20 5.71 -8.68
N SER A 79 11.15 4.38 -8.75
CA SER A 79 10.59 3.67 -9.92
C SER A 79 9.32 2.87 -9.64
N SER A 80 8.88 2.78 -8.39
CA SER A 80 7.85 1.82 -8.02
C SER A 80 6.59 2.48 -7.46
N HIS A 81 5.46 1.82 -7.67
CA HIS A 81 4.14 2.25 -7.23
C HIS A 81 3.44 1.11 -6.49
N ILE A 82 2.69 1.45 -5.45
CA ILE A 82 1.74 0.53 -4.84
C ILE A 82 0.46 0.61 -5.65
N ALA A 83 0.04 -0.51 -6.23
CA ALA A 83 -1.17 -0.57 -7.03
C ALA A 83 -2.32 -1.19 -6.23
N PHE A 84 -3.50 -0.60 -6.35
CA PHE A 84 -4.74 -1.05 -5.71
C PHE A 84 -5.74 -1.41 -6.80
N GLU A 85 -6.26 -2.63 -6.77
CA GLU A 85 -7.30 -3.12 -7.65
C GLU A 85 -8.59 -3.35 -6.85
N LEU A 86 -9.67 -2.67 -7.22
CA LEU A 86 -11.00 -3.06 -6.79
C LEU A 86 -11.44 -4.24 -7.64
N ARG A 87 -11.82 -5.33 -6.97
CA ARG A 87 -12.18 -6.58 -7.62
C ARG A 87 -13.56 -7.03 -7.18
N SER A 88 -14.32 -7.56 -8.13
CA SER A 88 -15.53 -8.31 -7.83
C SER A 88 -15.25 -9.80 -7.86
N LYS A 89 -15.99 -10.56 -7.06
CA LYS A 89 -15.94 -12.02 -7.03
C LYS A 89 -17.36 -12.55 -7.05
N ARG A 90 -17.67 -13.30 -8.10
CA ARG A 90 -18.92 -14.04 -8.22
C ARG A 90 -18.65 -15.52 -7.97
N ARG A 91 -19.43 -16.10 -7.06
CA ARG A 91 -19.48 -17.56 -6.85
C ARG A 91 -20.73 -18.08 -7.55
N LYS A 92 -20.57 -19.02 -8.47
CA LYS A 92 -21.68 -19.75 -9.09
C LYS A 92 -21.53 -21.23 -8.78
N GLN A 93 -22.64 -21.88 -8.43
CA GLN A 93 -22.67 -23.35 -8.47
C GLN A 93 -22.64 -23.79 -9.93
N ALA A 94 -21.73 -24.69 -10.26
CA ALA A 94 -21.65 -25.36 -11.55
C ALA A 94 -21.69 -26.88 -11.32
N PHE A 95 -22.02 -27.65 -12.35
CA PHE A 95 -21.99 -29.12 -12.25
C PHE A 95 -20.55 -29.57 -11.95
N GLY A 96 -20.33 -30.08 -10.73
CA GLY A 96 -19.02 -30.53 -10.24
C GLY A 96 -18.33 -29.62 -9.21
N GLY A 97 -18.90 -28.46 -8.83
CA GLY A 97 -18.36 -27.64 -7.74
C GLY A 97 -18.72 -26.15 -7.82
N VAL A 98 -18.10 -25.36 -6.94
CA VAL A 98 -18.26 -23.89 -6.93
C VAL A 98 -17.20 -23.26 -7.83
N MET A 99 -17.63 -22.61 -8.92
CA MET A 99 -16.75 -21.81 -9.75
C MET A 99 -16.74 -20.36 -9.23
N ALA A 100 -15.57 -19.87 -8.83
CA ALA A 100 -15.37 -18.48 -8.44
C ALA A 100 -14.66 -17.72 -9.55
N ARG A 101 -15.28 -16.66 -10.06
CA ARG A 101 -14.65 -15.77 -11.04
C ARG A 101 -14.37 -14.43 -10.38
N SER A 102 -13.11 -14.00 -10.39
CA SER A 102 -12.71 -12.66 -9.97
C SER A 102 -12.47 -11.76 -11.18
N ARG A 103 -13.00 -10.54 -11.14
CA ARG A 103 -12.82 -9.51 -12.18
C ARG A 103 -12.30 -8.22 -11.55
N VAL A 104 -11.40 -7.53 -12.24
CA VAL A 104 -10.99 -6.17 -11.87
C VAL A 104 -12.06 -5.19 -12.35
N LEU A 105 -12.52 -4.33 -11.46
CA LEU A 105 -13.45 -3.24 -11.77
C LEU A 105 -12.69 -1.94 -12.02
N GLY A 106 -11.69 -1.66 -11.19
CA GLY A 106 -10.87 -0.47 -11.33
C GLY A 106 -9.51 -0.61 -10.66
N ARG A 107 -8.61 0.29 -11.04
CA ARG A 107 -7.22 0.32 -10.55
C ARG A 107 -6.78 1.74 -10.24
N GLY A 108 -6.07 1.91 -9.14
CA GLY A 108 -5.39 3.15 -8.75
C GLY A 108 -3.99 2.85 -8.23
N GLU A 109 -3.16 3.89 -8.13
CA GLU A 109 -1.75 3.76 -7.74
C GLU A 109 -1.34 4.89 -6.80
N ILE A 110 -0.38 4.61 -5.92
CA ILE A 110 0.35 5.59 -5.11
C ILE A 110 1.84 5.39 -5.34
N SER A 111 2.59 6.48 -5.53
CA SER A 111 4.05 6.42 -5.65
C SER A 111 4.68 6.07 -4.31
N TRP A 112 5.72 5.22 -4.31
CA TRP A 112 6.51 4.98 -3.11
C TRP A 112 7.17 6.24 -2.56
N ASN A 113 7.44 7.23 -3.41
CA ASN A 113 7.95 8.52 -2.97
C ASN A 113 6.98 9.26 -2.03
N ASP A 114 5.68 9.18 -2.31
CA ASP A 114 4.64 9.79 -1.46
C ASP A 114 4.54 9.11 -0.09
N VAL A 115 4.89 7.82 -0.05
CA VAL A 115 4.71 6.93 1.10
C VAL A 115 5.91 6.97 2.04
N VAL A 116 7.13 7.05 1.49
CA VAL A 116 8.38 7.10 2.26
C VAL A 116 8.77 8.54 2.58
N GLY A 117 8.31 9.54 1.81
CA GLY A 117 8.60 10.96 2.05
C GLY A 117 7.97 11.55 3.31
N SER A 118 7.02 10.85 3.95
CA SER A 118 6.35 11.27 5.19
C SER A 118 7.08 10.66 6.40
N GLU A 119 8.05 11.39 6.96
CA GLU A 119 8.85 10.99 8.12
C GLU A 119 7.96 10.53 9.28
N GLY A 120 7.99 9.23 9.64
CA GLY A 120 7.25 8.66 10.78
C GLY A 120 5.75 8.94 10.79
N THR A 121 5.19 9.38 9.66
CA THR A 121 3.86 9.95 9.58
C THR A 121 2.98 9.03 8.74
N LYS A 122 1.84 8.70 9.33
CA LYS A 122 0.75 8.00 8.69
C LYS A 122 0.26 8.84 7.50
N LEU A 123 0.46 8.35 6.28
CA LEU A 123 -0.09 8.91 5.07
C LEU A 123 -1.56 8.49 4.96
N GLU A 124 -2.47 9.46 4.96
CA GLU A 124 -3.87 9.23 4.59
C GLU A 124 -4.11 9.82 3.20
N LYS A 125 -4.56 9.00 2.25
CA LYS A 125 -4.72 9.43 0.85
C LYS A 125 -5.95 8.81 0.19
N TRP A 126 -6.69 9.64 -0.54
CA TRP A 126 -7.72 9.18 -1.46
C TRP A 126 -7.10 8.74 -2.79
N ILE A 127 -7.39 7.51 -3.19
CA ILE A 127 -6.98 6.93 -4.47
C ILE A 127 -8.15 6.98 -5.43
N ASN A 128 -7.96 7.68 -6.55
CA ASN A 128 -8.91 7.66 -7.64
C ASN A 128 -8.76 6.36 -8.43
N LEU A 129 -9.75 5.47 -8.35
CA LEU A 129 -9.78 4.25 -9.14
C LEU A 129 -10.24 4.57 -10.57
N ARG A 130 -9.50 4.07 -11.55
CA ARG A 130 -9.85 4.20 -12.98
C ARG A 130 -10.31 2.86 -13.52
N GLU A 131 -11.29 2.88 -14.41
CA GLU A 131 -11.84 1.68 -15.03
C GLU A 131 -10.75 0.86 -15.72
N LYS A 132 -10.84 -0.46 -15.54
CA LYS A 132 -9.96 -1.40 -16.20
C LYS A 132 -10.76 -2.62 -16.63
N GLY A 133 -11.23 -2.62 -17.88
CA GLY A 133 -12.03 -3.72 -18.46
C GLY A 133 -13.36 -3.26 -19.04
N LEU A 134 -14.38 -4.11 -18.95
CA LEU A 134 -15.75 -3.82 -19.39
C LEU A 134 -16.30 -2.61 -18.64
N LYS A 135 -16.71 -1.58 -19.39
CA LYS A 135 -17.56 -0.51 -18.89
C LYS A 135 -18.80 -1.14 -18.27
N LEU A 136 -19.03 -0.86 -17.00
CA LEU A 136 -20.30 -1.13 -16.36
C LEU A 136 -21.04 0.20 -16.47
N ASP A 137 -21.95 0.29 -17.44
CA ASP A 137 -22.56 1.57 -17.83
C ASP A 137 -23.27 2.31 -16.67
N ASP A 138 -23.59 1.61 -15.57
CA ASP A 138 -24.21 2.17 -14.36
C ASP A 138 -23.30 2.16 -13.10
N PHE A 139 -22.17 1.45 -13.11
CA PHE A 139 -21.33 1.31 -11.91
C PHE A 139 -20.25 2.40 -11.85
N LYS A 140 -20.48 3.40 -11.00
CA LYS A 140 -19.46 4.40 -10.68
C LYS A 140 -18.39 3.80 -9.77
N LEU A 141 -17.13 3.87 -10.19
CA LEU A 141 -16.00 3.47 -9.35
C LEU A 141 -15.87 4.40 -8.12
N PRO A 142 -15.72 3.82 -6.90
CA PRO A 142 -15.45 4.62 -5.72
C PRO A 142 -14.00 5.11 -5.71
N ASN A 143 -13.78 6.22 -5.02
CA ASN A 143 -12.44 6.54 -4.53
C ASN A 143 -12.15 5.72 -3.28
N LEU A 144 -10.90 5.30 -3.11
CA LEU A 144 -10.48 4.47 -1.99
C LEU A 144 -9.66 5.29 -0.99
N LEU A 145 -10.11 5.38 0.26
CA LEU A 145 -9.30 5.95 1.34
C LEU A 145 -8.35 4.88 1.85
N VAL A 146 -7.05 5.17 1.76
CA VAL A 146 -6.01 4.33 2.33
C VAL A 146 -5.21 5.09 3.37
N GLU A 147 -4.83 4.37 4.41
CA GLU A 147 -3.89 4.82 5.42
C GLU A 147 -2.66 3.93 5.34
N ILE A 148 -1.48 4.55 5.21
CA ILE A 148 -0.20 3.86 5.08
C ILE A 148 0.77 4.44 6.10
N GLU A 149 1.39 3.58 6.90
CA GLU A 149 2.44 3.97 7.84
C GLU A 149 3.73 3.23 7.51
N VAL A 150 4.83 3.97 7.37
CA VAL A 150 6.16 3.41 7.12
C VAL A 150 7.10 3.84 8.22
N GLN A 151 7.73 2.85 8.85
CA GLN A 151 8.80 3.07 9.82
C GLN A 151 10.10 2.53 9.23
N VAL A 152 11.14 3.36 9.18
CA VAL A 152 12.47 2.96 8.71
C VAL A 152 13.46 3.08 9.87
N ARG A 153 14.18 2.01 10.15
CA ARG A 153 15.23 1.96 11.17
C ARG A 153 16.51 1.47 10.53
N ARG A 154 17.65 2.04 10.91
CA ARG A 154 18.95 1.51 10.50
C ARG A 154 19.26 0.28 11.37
N ASP A 155 19.64 -0.82 10.73
CA ASP A 155 20.24 -1.94 11.46
C ASP A 155 21.64 -1.51 11.87
N VAL A 156 21.78 -1.12 13.13
CA VAL A 156 23.11 -0.89 13.71
C VAL A 156 23.61 -2.26 14.14
N GLU A 157 24.49 -2.87 13.34
CA GLU A 157 25.31 -3.97 13.84
C GLU A 157 26.11 -3.42 15.04
N SER A 158 25.67 -3.73 16.25
CA SER A 158 26.44 -3.43 17.45
C SER A 158 26.57 -4.68 18.29
N ASN A 159 27.83 -5.02 18.59
CA ASN A 159 28.17 -5.85 19.74
C ASN A 159 27.82 -5.17 21.08
N ASN A 160 27.10 -4.04 21.11
CA ASN A 160 26.67 -3.35 22.32
C ASN A 160 25.44 -2.46 22.05
N LYS A 161 24.27 -2.95 22.52
CA LYS A 161 22.97 -2.27 22.52
C LYS A 161 23.07 -0.76 22.79
N LYS A 162 22.86 0.05 21.75
CA LYS A 162 22.22 1.36 21.84
C LYS A 162 21.30 1.52 20.63
N GLU A 163 19.99 1.36 20.86
CA GLU A 163 18.96 1.64 19.86
C GLU A 163 19.03 3.11 19.45
N CYS A 164 19.52 3.41 18.25
CA CYS A 164 19.40 4.75 17.68
C CYS A 164 17.97 4.91 17.14
N ARG A 165 17.09 5.47 17.96
CA ARG A 165 15.80 5.99 17.52
C ARG A 165 16.08 7.31 16.81
N PHE A 166 15.58 7.50 15.59
CA PHE A 166 15.63 8.79 14.89
C PHE A 166 14.82 9.81 15.70
N THR A 167 15.50 10.53 16.58
CA THR A 167 15.04 11.78 17.19
C THR A 167 15.89 12.89 16.59
N LYS A 168 15.29 14.05 16.32
CA LYS A 168 15.87 15.25 15.68
C LYS A 168 17.22 15.74 16.23
N THR A 169 17.72 15.17 17.31
CA THR A 169 19.01 15.47 17.93
C THR A 169 19.69 14.14 18.28
N CYS A 170 20.40 13.56 17.32
CA CYS A 170 21.38 12.53 17.61
C CYS A 170 22.74 13.08 17.17
N ASP A 171 23.56 13.48 18.14
CA ASP A 171 24.93 14.01 17.95
C ASP A 171 25.94 12.91 17.58
N CYS A 172 25.59 12.01 16.67
CA CYS A 172 26.58 11.09 16.10
C CYS A 172 27.31 11.79 14.93
N GLU A 173 28.58 12.12 15.13
CA GLU A 173 29.49 12.51 14.05
C GLU A 173 29.49 11.41 12.98
N GLY A 174 28.96 11.72 11.79
CA GLY A 174 28.78 10.77 10.68
C GLY A 174 27.34 10.25 10.47
N CYS A 175 26.36 10.78 11.20
CA CYS A 175 24.93 10.49 10.99
C CYS A 175 24.21 11.47 10.05
N GLU A 176 24.90 12.13 9.11
CA GLU A 176 24.20 12.80 8.01
C GLU A 176 23.99 11.81 6.87
N ILE A 177 22.89 11.05 6.94
CA ILE A 177 22.26 10.53 5.72
C ILE A 177 20.82 10.99 5.77
N ASP A 178 20.61 12.18 5.23
CA ASP A 178 19.30 12.70 4.86
C ASP A 178 18.71 11.79 3.76
N LEU A 179 18.05 10.72 4.19
CA LEU A 179 17.22 9.88 3.33
C LEU A 179 16.01 10.65 2.75
N PHE A 180 15.77 11.87 3.23
CA PHE A 180 14.52 12.62 3.06
C PHE A 180 14.68 14.06 2.58
N GLN A 181 15.81 14.46 1.98
CA GLN A 181 15.82 15.74 1.27
C GLN A 181 14.82 15.69 0.10
N VAL A 182 13.65 16.29 0.36
CA VAL A 182 12.73 16.78 -0.66
C VAL A 182 13.56 17.76 -1.48
N GLU A 183 13.79 17.45 -2.76
CA GLU A 183 14.22 18.47 -3.71
C GLU A 183 13.11 19.54 -3.70
N THR A 184 13.35 20.62 -2.98
CA THR A 184 12.58 21.85 -3.14
C THR A 184 12.87 22.33 -4.56
N VAL A 185 11.95 22.04 -5.48
CA VAL A 185 11.85 22.81 -6.71
C VAL A 185 11.42 24.20 -6.28
N ILE A 186 12.37 25.12 -6.27
CA ILE A 186 12.11 26.55 -6.16
C ILE A 186 11.84 27.01 -7.60
N ASP A 187 10.61 27.44 -7.87
CA ASP A 187 10.23 28.17 -9.09
C ASP A 187 10.87 29.57 -9.13
#